data_AF-A0A1Y0N4T7-F1
#
_entry.id   AF-A0A1Y0N4T7-F1
#
_cell.length_a   1.000
_cell.length_b   1.000
_cell.length_c   1.000
_cell.angle_alpha   90.00
_cell.angle_beta   90.00
_cell.angle_gamma   90.00
#
_symmetry.space_group_name_H-M   'P 1'
#
loop_
_entity.id
_entity.type
_entity.pdbx_description
1 polymer ?
#
loop_
_entity_poly.entity_id
_entity_poly.type
_entity_poly.pdbx_seq_one_letter_code
_entity_poly.pdbx_strand_id
1 'polypeptide(L)' 'MLAAVETSQAPMITRPLLVSCRVVIKMADGSKGEHEGMYPSLEDALDRAIELFPEGEVVAFARAFGRRKAVAK' A
#
# COMPACT_ATOMS: atom_id res chain seq x y z
N MET A 1 40.50 -32.25 -0.40
CA MET A 1 39.32 -31.79 -1.15
C MET A 1 38.25 -31.40 -0.15
N LEU A 2 37.92 -30.11 -0.04
CA LEU A 2 36.91 -29.60 0.88
C LEU A 2 35.66 -29.26 0.07
N ALA A 3 34.59 -30.02 0.26
CA ALA A 3 33.31 -29.79 -0.40
C ALA A 3 32.61 -28.60 0.26
N ALA A 4 32.37 -27.54 -0.51
CA ALA A 4 31.54 -26.43 -0.09
C ALA A 4 30.08 -26.91 -0.03
N VAL A 5 29.52 -26.96 1.17
CA VAL A 5 28.09 -27.18 1.38
C VAL A 5 27.37 -25.90 0.97
N GLU A 6 26.71 -25.95 -0.19
CA GLU A 6 25.77 -24.92 -0.61
C GLU A 6 24.54 -24.99 0.31
N THR A 7 24.48 -24.07 1.26
CA THR A 7 23.28 -23.82 2.05
C THR A 7 22.23 -23.20 1.13
N SER A 8 21.29 -24.02 0.63
CA SER A 8 20.06 -23.53 0.00
C SER A 8 19.27 -22.69 1.00
N GLN A 9 19.45 -21.37 0.94
CA GLN A 9 18.57 -20.43 1.62
C GLN A 9 17.17 -20.54 0.98
N ALA A 10 16.20 -21.03 1.75
CA ALA A 10 14.80 -20.96 1.34
C ALA A 10 14.43 -19.48 1.09
N PRO A 11 13.70 -19.16 0.02
CA PRO A 11 13.27 -17.79 -0.24
C PRO A 11 12.39 -17.34 0.92
N MET A 12 12.86 -16.37 1.69
CA MET A 12 12.04 -15.70 2.70
C MET A 12 10.93 -14.97 1.97
N ILE A 13 9.75 -15.58 1.87
CA ILE A 13 8.54 -14.91 1.37
C ILE A 13 8.13 -13.90 2.44
N THR A 14 8.78 -12.74 2.44
CA THR A 14 8.38 -11.57 3.20
C THR A 14 7.27 -10.90 2.41
N ARG A 15 6.03 -11.43 2.49
CA ARG A 15 4.88 -10.74 1.90
C ARG A 15 4.82 -9.34 2.50
N PRO A 16 4.96 -8.25 1.70
CA PRO A 16 4.89 -6.91 2.25
C PRO A 16 3.52 -6.72 2.90
N LEU A 17 3.52 -6.17 4.11
CA LEU A 17 2.29 -5.87 4.84
C LEU A 17 1.54 -4.77 4.09
N LEU A 18 0.51 -5.15 3.34
CA LEU A 18 -0.34 -4.19 2.67
C LEU A 18 -1.25 -3.49 3.70
N VAL A 19 -1.39 -2.18 3.54
CA VAL A 19 -2.30 -1.33 4.30
C VAL A 19 -3.46 -0.92 3.41
N SER A 20 -4.66 -0.85 3.99
CA SER A 20 -5.79 -0.24 3.30
C SER A 20 -5.59 1.27 3.32
N CYS A 21 -5.52 1.87 2.14
CA CYS A 21 -5.38 3.31 1.97
C CYS A 21 -6.63 3.86 1.27
N ARG A 22 -7.09 5.02 1.72
CA ARG A 22 -8.11 5.82 1.05
C ARG A 22 -7.58 7.24 0.88
N VAL A 23 -7.62 7.74 -0.34
CA VAL A 23 -7.21 9.08 -0.74
C VAL A 23 -8.42 9.80 -1.30
N VAL A 24 -8.68 11.00 -0.82
CA VAL A 24 -9.78 11.86 -1.24
C VAL A 24 -9.21 13.05 -1.99
N ILE A 25 -9.76 13.29 -3.18
CA ILE A 25 -9.23 14.22 -4.16
C ILE A 25 -10.34 15.20 -4.51
N LYS A 26 -9.99 16.47 -4.66
CA LYS A 26 -10.90 17.50 -5.14
C LYS A 26 -10.44 17.92 -6.53
N MET A 27 -11.35 17.81 -7.50
CA MET A 27 -11.07 18.17 -8.89
C MET A 27 -11.27 19.69 -9.09
N ALA A 28 -10.69 20.22 -10.17
CA ALA A 28 -10.79 21.65 -10.52
C ALA A 28 -12.22 22.12 -10.80
N ASP A 29 -13.10 21.22 -11.27
CA ASP A 29 -14.53 21.48 -11.48
C ASP A 29 -15.34 21.47 -10.15
N GLY A 30 -14.68 21.24 -9.01
CA GLY A 30 -15.28 21.15 -7.70
C GLY A 30 -15.84 19.77 -7.36
N SER A 31 -15.78 18.81 -8.27
CA SER A 31 -16.18 17.42 -8.01
C SER A 31 -15.20 16.72 -7.06
N LYS A 32 -15.65 15.60 -6.48
CA LYS A 32 -14.88 14.82 -5.52
C LYS A 32 -14.46 13.49 -6.14
N GLY A 33 -13.16 13.27 -6.26
CA GLY A 33 -12.54 11.99 -6.56
C GLY A 33 -12.23 11.22 -5.27
N GLU A 34 -12.33 9.90 -5.33
CA GLU A 34 -11.89 9.02 -4.25
C GLU A 34 -11.11 7.85 -4.83
N HIS A 35 -10.01 7.52 -4.19
CA HIS A 35 -9.17 6.39 -4.52
C HIS A 35 -8.97 5.51 -3.30
N GLU A 36 -9.39 4.25 -3.37
CA GLU A 36 -9.24 3.26 -2.30
C GLU A 36 -8.52 2.02 -2.82
N GLY A 37 -7.58 1.49 -2.04
CA GLY A 37 -6.85 0.29 -2.41
C GLY A 37 -5.94 -0.23 -1.31
N MET A 38 -5.31 -1.38 -1.57
CA MET A 38 -4.33 -2.00 -0.68
C MET A 38 -2.92 -1.72 -1.22
N TYR A 39 -2.10 -1.04 -0.42
CA TYR A 39 -0.78 -0.57 -0.84
C TYR A 39 0.30 -0.96 0.17
N PRO A 40 1.56 -1.16 -0.26
CA PRO A 40 2.68 -1.36 0.67
C PRO A 40 2.89 -0.15 1.59
N SER A 41 2.63 1.05 1.08
CA SER A 41 2.72 2.30 1.83
C SER A 41 1.59 3.27 1.48
N LEU A 42 1.51 4.37 2.23
CA LEU A 42 0.62 5.48 1.88
C LEU A 42 1.14 6.24 0.64
N GLU A 43 2.46 6.31 0.47
CA GLU A 43 3.11 7.00 -0.65
C GLU A 43 2.71 6.36 -1.98
N ASP A 44 2.77 5.02 -2.06
CA ASP A 44 2.33 4.29 -3.27
C ASP A 44 0.86 4.56 -3.61
N ALA A 45 0.00 4.74 -2.59
CA ALA A 45 -1.41 5.06 -2.78
C ALA A 45 -1.63 6.49 -3.26
N LEU A 46 -0.78 7.43 -2.82
CA LEU A 46 -0.81 8.83 -3.25
C LEU A 46 -0.29 8.98 -4.67
N ASP A 47 0.83 8.33 -5.01
CA ASP A 47 1.37 8.34 -6.37
C ASP A 47 0.33 7.80 -7.35
N ARG A 48 -0.31 6.67 -7.01
CA ARG A 48 -1.37 6.11 -7.84
C ARG A 48 -2.59 7.00 -7.94
N ALA A 49 -2.96 7.69 -6.86
CA ALA A 49 -4.05 8.66 -6.87
C ALA A 49 -3.75 9.86 -7.79
N ILE A 50 -2.51 10.38 -7.77
CA ILE A 50 -2.07 11.48 -8.63
C ILE A 50 -2.08 11.05 -10.10
N GLU A 51 -1.63 9.83 -10.42
CA GLU A 51 -1.70 9.30 -11.79
C GLU A 51 -3.13 9.18 -12.32
N LEU A 52 -4.08 8.81 -11.46
CA LEU A 52 -5.49 8.66 -11.83
C LEU A 52 -6.23 10.00 -11.91
N PHE A 53 -5.81 10.98 -11.11
CA PHE A 53 -6.44 12.29 -11.01
C PHE A 53 -5.39 13.40 -11.13
N PRO A 54 -4.76 13.57 -12.31
CA PRO A 54 -3.60 14.46 -12.49
C PRO A 54 -3.93 15.94 -12.28
N GLU A 55 -5.19 16.32 -12.50
CA GLU A 55 -5.71 17.69 -12.33
C GLU A 55 -6.36 17.88 -10.94
N GLY A 56 -6.31 16.85 -10.08
CA GLY A 56 -6.95 16.83 -8.78
C GLY A 56 -5.99 17.18 -7.65
N GLU A 57 -6.50 17.88 -6.63
CA GLU A 57 -5.76 18.16 -5.40
C GLU A 57 -6.13 17.15 -4.32
N VAL A 58 -5.13 16.51 -3.71
CA VAL A 58 -5.36 15.60 -2.58
C VAL A 58 -5.72 16.41 -1.34
N VAL A 59 -6.94 16.25 -0.85
CA VAL A 59 -7.46 17.01 0.30
C VAL A 59 -7.48 16.22 1.60
N ALA A 60 -7.51 14.89 1.52
CA ALA A 60 -7.42 14.02 2.69
C ALA A 60 -6.92 12.63 2.32
N PHE A 61 -6.30 11.96 3.28
CA PHE A 61 -5.94 10.55 3.16
C PHE A 61 -6.11 9.83 4.50
N ALA A 62 -6.36 8.53 4.43
CA ALA A 62 -6.45 7.63 5.57
C ALA A 62 -5.72 6.33 5.26
N ARG A 63 -5.05 5.78 6.27
CA ARG A 63 -4.48 4.42 6.21
C ARG A 63 -4.98 3.59 7.39
N ALA A 64 -5.35 2.35 7.12
CA ALA A 64 -5.70 1.36 8.11
C ALA A 64 -4.81 0.14 7.94
N PHE A 65 -4.01 -0.16 8.96
CA PHE A 65 -3.39 -1.47 9.07
C PHE A 65 -4.50 -2.46 9.37
N GLY A 66 -4.62 -3.51 8.56
CA GLY A 66 -5.49 -4.63 8.90
C GLY A 66 -5.11 -5.09 10.30
N ARG A 67 -5.96 -4.83 11.31
CA ARG A 67 -5.80 -5.45 12.61
C ARG A 67 -5.82 -6.94 12.30
N ARG A 68 -4.69 -7.63 12.41
CA ARG A 68 -4.71 -9.08 12.60
C ARG A 68 -5.70 -9.25 13.75
N LYS A 69 -6.90 -9.81 13.49
CA LYS A 69 -7.76 -10.25 14.58
C LYS A 69 -6.83 -11.10 15.43
N ALA A 70 -6.52 -10.64 16.64
CA ALA A 70 -5.86 -11.49 17.60
C ALA A 70 -6.80 -12.69 17.72
N VAL A 71 -6.40 -13.81 17.14
CA VAL A 71 -7.05 -15.08 17.43
C VAL A 71 -6.72 -15.27 18.90
N ALA A 72 -7.66 -14.87 19.75
CA ALA A 72 -7.64 -15.22 21.15
C ALA A 72 -7.59 -16.75 21.21
N LYS A 73 -6.58 -17.25 21.91
CA LYS A 73 -6.31 -18.66 22.15
C LYS A 73 -7.55 -19.42 22.59
#